data_AF-A0A7X3QA47-F1
#
_entry.id   AF-A0A7X3QA47-F1
#
_cell.length_a   1.000
_cell.length_b   1.000
_cell.length_c   1.000
_cell.angle_alpha   90.00
_cell.angle_beta   90.00
_cell.angle_gamma   90.00
#
_symmetry.space_group_name_H-M   'P 1'
#
loop_
_entity.id
_entity.type
_entity.pdbx_description
1 polymer ?
#
loop_
_entity_poly.entity_id
_entity_poly.type
_entity_poly.pdbx_seq_one_letter_code
_entity_poly.pdbx_strand_id
1 'polypeptide(L)'
;MKSTELHKGVAGGDVEPIPDEELLRWAGEISKARGRVQAARDVGLNYRTLAHAIDEGQLTRHARETLLAAHRAESTPGAQAVTETGEELTRRIEAAESQLAAALDALEQERERSDALERRVELLEGQAVKPGTEMPAIDPEVESTRREPSTEREADALGSEAPANRNAQRAGVVTLEPLEGERATLGKAAALVAEWRWFRDGDARRWGAVNRARAEERRWELELALIGEHGLTLPPETEPLSPSHRADQLRWRRLTLGRARAARVRAERLRLLRRVLTLGIWWK
;
A
#
# COMPACT_ATOMS: atom_id res chain seq x y z
N MET A 1 36.77 37.54 27.47
CA MET A 1 36.31 38.19 26.22
C MET A 1 34.80 38.07 26.18
N LYS A 2 34.11 39.21 26.15
CA LYS A 2 32.65 39.37 26.27
C LYS A 2 32.06 39.37 24.86
N SER A 3 31.07 38.52 24.61
CA SER A 3 30.17 38.62 23.44
C SER A 3 28.73 38.60 23.95
N THR A 4 28.19 39.78 24.19
CA THR A 4 26.81 40.03 24.63
C THR A 4 26.30 41.30 23.96
N GLU A 5 26.11 41.25 22.65
CA GLU A 5 25.44 42.25 21.80
C GLU A 5 25.06 41.48 20.52
N LEU A 6 23.89 41.53 19.88
CA LEU A 6 22.79 42.47 19.78
C LEU A 6 21.54 41.68 19.35
N HIS A 7 20.43 41.75 20.08
CA HIS A 7 19.09 41.64 19.49
C HIS A 7 18.24 42.78 20.06
N LYS A 8 18.45 43.94 19.46
CA LYS A 8 17.78 45.20 19.77
C LYS A 8 16.68 45.41 18.72
N GLY A 9 15.43 45.35 19.16
CA GLY A 9 14.27 46.06 18.60
C GLY A 9 13.94 45.85 17.13
N VAL A 10 13.09 44.87 16.82
CA VAL A 10 12.09 45.09 15.77
C VAL A 10 11.04 46.00 16.41
N ALA A 11 11.08 47.27 16.00
CA ALA A 11 10.10 48.28 16.37
C ALA A 11 8.70 47.73 16.12
N GLY A 12 7.86 47.75 17.16
CA GLY A 12 6.45 47.49 17.03
C GLY A 12 5.87 48.49 16.05
N GLY A 13 5.60 48.05 14.83
CA GLY A 13 4.64 48.74 14.00
C GLY A 13 3.34 48.80 14.79
N ASP A 14 2.78 49.99 14.93
CA ASP A 14 1.45 50.22 15.48
C ASP A 14 0.45 49.42 14.64
N VAL A 15 0.26 48.15 15.00
CA VAL A 15 -0.83 47.34 14.47
C VAL A 15 -2.07 47.90 15.12
N GLU A 16 -2.84 48.67 14.35
CA GLU A 16 -4.11 49.23 14.81
C GLU A 16 -4.90 48.14 15.54
N PRO A 17 -5.39 48.41 16.76
CA PRO A 17 -6.13 47.43 17.52
C PRO A 17 -7.42 47.10 16.76
N ILE A 18 -7.54 45.87 16.29
CA ILE A 18 -8.76 45.36 15.65
C ILE A 18 -9.93 45.55 16.64
N PRO A 19 -11.02 46.24 16.23
CA PRO A 19 -12.17 46.47 17.08
C PRO A 19 -12.91 45.16 17.37
N ASP A 20 -13.50 45.07 18.56
CA ASP A 20 -14.18 43.85 19.02
C ASP A 20 -15.37 43.48 18.12
N GLU A 21 -16.04 44.47 17.54
CA GLU A 21 -17.12 44.29 16.55
C GLU A 21 -16.67 43.50 15.32
N GLU A 22 -15.44 43.74 14.86
CA GLU A 22 -14.88 43.06 13.69
C GLU A 22 -14.53 41.60 14.01
N LEU A 23 -13.96 41.34 15.19
CA LEU A 23 -13.68 39.98 15.66
C LEU A 23 -14.96 39.18 15.86
N LEU A 24 -16.01 39.80 16.40
CA LEU A 24 -17.32 39.18 16.58
C LEU A 24 -18.00 38.87 15.24
N ARG A 25 -17.90 39.78 14.26
CA ARG A 25 -18.40 39.54 12.90
C ARG A 25 -17.70 38.35 12.25
N TRP A 26 -16.37 38.32 12.28
CA TRP A 26 -15.57 37.21 11.74
C TRP A 26 -15.89 35.88 12.44
N ALA A 27 -16.01 35.88 13.77
CA ALA A 27 -16.43 34.70 14.54
C ALA A 27 -17.82 34.20 14.13
N GLY A 28 -18.74 35.12 13.84
CA GLY A 28 -20.08 34.82 13.32
C GLY A 28 -20.04 34.19 11.92
N GLU A 29 -19.20 34.70 11.02
CA GLU A 29 -19.02 34.18 9.67
C GLU A 29 -18.44 32.76 9.67
N ILE A 30 -17.37 32.50 10.42
CA ILE A 30 -16.80 31.15 10.55
C ILE A 30 -17.81 30.19 11.17
N SER A 31 -18.56 30.64 12.19
CA SER A 31 -19.59 29.84 12.82
C SER A 31 -20.74 29.47 11.87
N LYS A 32 -21.09 30.36 10.93
CA LYS A 32 -22.08 30.08 9.87
C LYS A 32 -21.53 29.10 8.84
N ALA A 33 -20.27 29.24 8.44
CA ALA A 33 -19.66 28.40 7.40
C ALA A 33 -19.37 26.96 7.88
N ARG A 34 -18.82 26.80 9.10
CA ARG A 34 -18.32 25.51 9.59
C ARG A 34 -19.17 24.90 10.72
N GLY A 35 -20.15 25.65 11.23
CA GLY A 35 -20.91 25.31 12.41
C GLY A 35 -20.21 25.75 13.71
N ARG A 36 -21.01 26.16 14.70
CA ARG A 36 -20.55 26.78 15.96
C ARG A 36 -19.54 25.91 16.75
N VAL A 37 -19.70 24.58 16.76
CA VAL A 37 -18.79 23.66 17.50
C VAL A 37 -17.42 23.60 16.84
N GLN A 38 -17.38 23.47 15.50
CA GLN A 38 -16.13 23.38 14.77
C GLN A 38 -15.40 24.73 14.77
N ALA A 39 -16.13 25.84 14.59
CA ALA A 39 -15.59 27.19 14.68
C ALA A 39 -14.90 27.45 16.04
N ALA A 40 -15.53 27.04 17.14
CA ALA A 40 -14.94 27.18 18.47
C ALA A 40 -13.63 26.39 18.60
N ARG A 41 -13.59 25.17 18.07
CA ARG A 41 -12.40 24.33 18.07
C ARG A 41 -11.26 24.94 17.24
N ASP A 42 -11.57 25.43 16.04
CA ASP A 42 -10.59 26.03 15.13
C ASP A 42 -9.94 27.29 15.74
N VAL A 43 -10.74 28.09 16.45
CA VAL A 43 -10.27 29.29 17.15
C VAL A 43 -9.58 28.94 18.48
N GLY A 44 -9.80 27.76 19.05
CA GLY A 44 -9.24 27.36 20.34
C GLY A 44 -10.06 27.81 21.56
N LEU A 45 -11.36 28.07 21.37
CA LEU A 45 -12.29 28.43 22.44
C LEU A 45 -13.25 27.29 22.79
N ASN A 46 -13.80 27.32 24.00
CA ASN A 46 -14.93 26.48 24.35
C ASN A 46 -16.16 26.93 23.54
N TYR A 47 -16.89 25.97 22.96
CA TYR A 47 -18.14 26.20 22.24
C TYR A 47 -19.10 27.17 22.96
N ARG A 48 -19.29 27.00 24.27
CA ARG A 48 -20.19 27.87 25.05
C ARG A 48 -19.68 29.30 25.11
N THR A 49 -18.37 29.49 25.25
CA THR A 49 -17.73 30.80 25.29
C THR A 49 -17.85 31.51 23.95
N LEU A 50 -17.65 30.80 22.84
CA LEU A 50 -17.83 31.38 21.50
C LEU A 50 -19.29 31.73 21.24
N ALA A 51 -20.22 30.83 21.55
CA ALA A 51 -21.65 31.07 21.37
C ALA A 51 -22.12 32.29 22.18
N HIS A 52 -21.74 32.38 23.46
CA HIS A 52 -22.08 33.49 24.33
C HIS A 52 -21.49 34.82 23.85
N ALA A 53 -20.24 34.80 23.36
CA ALA A 53 -19.62 35.99 22.79
C ALA A 53 -20.37 36.51 21.55
N ILE A 54 -20.78 35.62 20.65
CA ILE A 54 -21.54 35.98 19.44
C ILE A 54 -22.96 36.43 19.78
N ASP A 55 -23.63 35.70 20.67
CA ASP A 55 -25.04 35.93 20.99
C ASP A 55 -25.22 37.21 21.86
N GLU A 56 -24.27 37.52 22.74
CA GLU A 56 -24.31 38.74 23.59
C GLU A 56 -23.53 39.93 23.02
N GLY A 57 -22.73 39.73 21.98
CA GLY A 57 -21.90 40.78 21.39
C GLY A 57 -20.79 41.30 22.31
N GLN A 58 -20.36 40.51 23.30
CA GLN A 58 -19.33 40.89 24.26
C GLN A 58 -18.18 39.88 24.29
N LEU A 59 -16.94 40.38 24.17
CA LEU A 59 -15.74 39.57 24.26
C LEU A 59 -15.12 39.66 25.65
N THR A 60 -15.00 38.52 26.31
CA THR A 60 -14.09 38.42 27.47
C THR A 60 -12.66 38.63 26.99
N ARG A 61 -11.78 39.13 27.88
CA ARG A 61 -10.36 39.36 27.56
C ARG A 61 -9.69 38.13 26.93
N HIS A 62 -9.94 36.95 27.48
CA HIS A 62 -9.40 35.70 26.95
C HIS A 62 -9.97 35.36 25.56
N ALA A 63 -11.29 35.51 25.35
CA ALA A 63 -11.91 35.27 24.05
C ALA A 63 -11.36 36.23 22.99
N ARG A 64 -11.16 37.51 23.34
CA ARG A 64 -10.56 38.52 22.47
C ARG A 64 -9.13 38.16 22.06
N GLU A 65 -8.26 37.84 23.02
CA GLU A 65 -6.87 37.45 22.75
C GLU A 65 -6.80 36.22 21.82
N THR A 66 -7.66 35.24 22.06
CA THR A 66 -7.69 33.99 21.28
C THR A 66 -8.23 34.20 19.87
N LEU A 67 -9.35 34.92 19.71
CA LEU A 67 -9.91 35.28 18.39
C LEU A 67 -8.94 36.12 17.58
N LEU A 68 -8.26 37.07 18.21
CA LEU A 68 -7.29 37.93 17.56
C LEU A 68 -6.06 37.13 17.10
N ALA A 69 -5.59 36.16 17.89
CA ALA A 69 -4.52 35.25 17.47
C ALA A 69 -4.95 34.38 16.27
N ALA A 70 -6.16 33.82 16.31
CA ALA A 70 -6.70 33.00 15.22
C ALA A 70 -6.93 33.81 13.94
N HIS A 71 -7.50 35.01 14.05
CA HIS A 71 -7.70 35.94 12.93
C HIS A 71 -6.37 36.32 12.25
N ARG A 72 -5.32 36.58 13.05
CA ARG A 72 -3.98 36.85 12.52
C ARG A 72 -3.38 35.63 11.83
N ALA A 73 -3.58 34.43 12.39
CA ALA A 73 -3.11 33.19 11.78
C ALA A 73 -3.77 32.93 10.42
N GLU A 74 -5.08 33.18 10.28
CA GLU A 74 -5.82 33.02 9.03
C GLU A 74 -5.49 34.13 8.01
N SER A 75 -5.23 35.35 8.49
CA SER A 75 -4.80 36.49 7.67
C SER A 75 -3.32 36.44 7.24
N THR A 76 -2.55 35.45 7.73
CA THR A 76 -1.17 35.28 7.31
C THR A 76 -1.16 34.64 5.92
N PRO A 77 -0.51 35.22 4.90
CA PRO A 77 -0.54 34.71 3.52
C PRO A 77 -0.07 33.26 3.35
N GLY A 78 0.64 32.69 4.34
CA GLY A 78 0.99 31.27 4.38
C GLY A 78 -0.19 30.32 4.67
N ALA A 79 -1.24 30.77 5.36
CA ALA A 79 -2.40 29.92 5.67
C ALA A 79 -3.28 29.68 4.43
N GLN A 80 -3.47 30.70 3.59
CA GLN A 80 -4.20 30.59 2.32
C GLN A 80 -3.48 29.65 1.33
N ALA A 81 -2.14 29.73 1.25
CA ALA A 81 -1.37 28.81 0.42
C ALA A 81 -1.48 27.34 0.89
N VAL A 82 -1.59 27.11 2.20
CA VAL A 82 -1.79 25.76 2.76
C VAL A 82 -3.20 25.24 2.50
N THR A 83 -4.23 26.09 2.54
CA THR A 83 -5.59 25.68 2.18
C THR A 83 -5.74 25.40 0.69
N GLU A 84 -5.19 26.24 -0.18
CA GLU A 84 -5.21 26.03 -1.63
C GLU A 84 -4.47 24.75 -2.03
N THR A 85 -3.30 24.50 -1.43
CA THR A 85 -2.57 23.24 -1.64
C THR A 85 -3.32 22.03 -1.09
N GLY A 86 -4.04 22.17 0.03
CA GLY A 86 -4.91 21.13 0.58
C GLY A 86 -6.09 20.77 -0.32
N GLU A 87 -6.77 21.77 -0.88
CA GLU A 87 -7.86 21.56 -1.83
C GLU A 87 -7.36 20.95 -3.14
N GLU A 88 -6.22 21.40 -3.64
CA GLU A 88 -5.59 20.82 -4.84
C GLU A 88 -5.18 19.36 -4.60
N LEU A 89 -4.62 19.04 -3.44
CA LEU A 89 -4.31 17.65 -3.08
C LEU A 89 -5.58 16.80 -2.97
N THR A 90 -6.66 17.35 -2.42
CA THR A 90 -7.95 16.65 -2.32
C THR A 90 -8.51 16.36 -3.71
N ARG A 91 -8.52 17.35 -4.62
CA ARG A 91 -8.92 17.15 -6.03
C ARG A 91 -8.06 16.11 -6.74
N ARG A 92 -6.76 16.09 -6.48
CA ARG A 92 -5.85 15.07 -7.06
C ARG A 92 -6.12 13.68 -6.53
N ILE A 93 -6.51 13.55 -5.26
CA ILE A 93 -6.90 12.26 -4.67
C ILE A 93 -8.20 11.77 -5.31
N GLU A 94 -9.23 12.61 -5.39
CA GLU A 94 -10.52 12.26 -6.00
C GLU A 94 -10.35 11.86 -7.48
N ALA A 95 -9.50 12.58 -8.23
CA ALA A 95 -9.17 12.23 -9.60
C ALA A 95 -8.45 10.88 -9.70
N ALA A 96 -7.50 10.60 -8.80
CA ALA A 96 -6.79 9.32 -8.75
C ALA A 96 -7.72 8.15 -8.37
N GLU A 97 -8.64 8.36 -7.43
CA GLU A 97 -9.66 7.37 -7.04
C GLU A 97 -10.60 7.07 -8.21
N SER A 98 -11.02 8.10 -8.94
CA SER A 98 -11.84 7.95 -10.14
C SER A 98 -11.12 7.18 -11.25
N GLN A 99 -9.83 7.48 -11.47
CA GLN A 99 -8.99 6.74 -12.43
C GLN A 99 -8.79 5.28 -12.02
N LEU A 100 -8.62 5.01 -10.73
CA LEU A 100 -8.48 3.65 -10.21
C LEU A 100 -9.78 2.86 -10.40
N ALA A 101 -10.94 3.45 -10.09
CA ALA A 101 -12.24 2.83 -10.32
C ALA A 101 -12.43 2.48 -11.80
N ALA A 102 -12.15 3.41 -12.72
CA ALA A 102 -12.23 3.14 -14.16
C ALA A 102 -11.26 2.04 -14.62
N ALA A 103 -10.07 1.95 -14.04
CA ALA A 103 -9.11 0.89 -14.34
C ALA A 103 -9.58 -0.49 -13.84
N LEU A 104 -10.22 -0.54 -12.67
CA LEU A 104 -10.81 -1.77 -12.14
C LEU A 104 -11.97 -2.25 -13.01
N ASP A 105 -12.86 -1.34 -13.42
CA ASP A 105 -13.96 -1.67 -14.34
C ASP A 105 -13.43 -2.19 -15.68
N ALA A 106 -12.36 -1.60 -16.21
CA ALA A 106 -11.74 -2.07 -17.45
C ALA A 106 -11.12 -3.46 -17.30
N LEU A 107 -10.49 -3.76 -16.16
CA LEU A 107 -9.96 -5.11 -15.87
C LEU A 107 -11.07 -6.15 -15.72
N GLU A 108 -12.20 -5.78 -15.13
CA GLU A 108 -13.37 -6.65 -15.02
C GLU A 108 -13.93 -6.99 -16.41
N GLN A 109 -14.04 -5.99 -17.29
CA GLN A 109 -14.45 -6.21 -18.69
C GLN A 109 -13.48 -7.12 -19.46
N GLU A 110 -12.17 -6.96 -19.29
CA GLU A 110 -11.19 -7.85 -19.93
C GLU A 110 -11.25 -9.28 -19.38
N ARG A 111 -11.56 -9.43 -18.09
CA ARG A 111 -11.80 -10.75 -17.50
C ARG A 111 -13.04 -11.41 -18.09
N GLU A 112 -14.15 -10.67 -18.20
CA GLU A 112 -15.37 -11.18 -18.85
C GLU A 112 -15.13 -11.57 -20.32
N ARG A 113 -14.34 -10.78 -21.06
CA ARG A 113 -13.92 -11.10 -22.43
C ARG A 113 -13.09 -12.38 -22.47
N SER A 114 -12.15 -12.54 -21.54
CA SER A 114 -11.31 -13.74 -21.43
C SER A 114 -12.16 -14.97 -21.12
N ASP A 115 -13.07 -14.89 -20.15
CA ASP A 115 -14.00 -15.98 -19.80
C ASP A 115 -14.91 -16.35 -20.99
N ALA A 116 -15.36 -15.35 -21.77
CA ALA A 116 -16.15 -15.59 -22.97
C ALA A 116 -15.35 -16.28 -24.09
N LEU A 117 -14.07 -15.93 -24.26
CA LEU A 117 -13.17 -16.59 -25.20
C LEU A 117 -12.87 -18.04 -24.75
N GLU A 118 -12.64 -18.26 -23.46
CA GLU A 118 -12.41 -19.60 -22.90
C GLU A 118 -13.60 -20.53 -23.16
N ARG A 119 -14.83 -20.07 -22.88
CA ARG A 119 -16.06 -20.83 -23.23
C ARG A 119 -16.17 -21.12 -24.72
N ARG A 120 -15.73 -20.20 -25.58
CA ARG A 120 -15.75 -20.40 -27.04
C ARG A 120 -14.73 -21.45 -27.48
N VAL A 121 -13.54 -21.46 -26.87
CA VAL A 121 -12.53 -22.51 -27.10
C VAL A 121 -13.08 -23.86 -26.64
N GLU A 122 -13.66 -23.94 -25.44
CA GLU A 122 -14.27 -25.18 -24.92
C GLU A 122 -15.37 -25.72 -25.85
N LEU A 123 -16.23 -24.85 -26.39
CA LEU A 123 -17.26 -25.24 -27.37
C LEU A 123 -16.66 -25.77 -28.68
N LEU A 124 -15.57 -25.17 -29.16
CA LEU A 124 -14.90 -25.61 -30.40
C LEU A 124 -14.15 -26.93 -30.18
N GLU A 125 -13.49 -27.10 -29.03
CA GLU A 125 -12.82 -28.35 -28.66
C GLU A 125 -13.83 -29.48 -28.43
N GLY A 126 -14.98 -29.20 -27.82
CA GLY A 126 -16.08 -30.14 -27.67
C GLY A 126 -16.72 -30.57 -28.99
N GLN A 127 -16.66 -29.73 -30.04
CA GLN A 127 -17.11 -30.08 -31.39
C GLN A 127 -16.05 -30.85 -32.21
N ALA A 128 -14.77 -30.71 -31.88
CA ALA A 128 -13.67 -31.36 -32.58
C ALA A 128 -13.50 -32.86 -32.22
N VAL A 129 -14.21 -33.36 -31.20
CA VAL A 129 -14.20 -34.78 -30.81
C VAL A 129 -15.44 -35.50 -31.34
N LYS A 130 -15.48 -35.70 -32.66
CA LYS A 130 -16.13 -36.88 -33.27
C LYS A 130 -15.04 -37.75 -33.90
N PRO A 131 -14.48 -38.73 -33.16
CA PRO A 131 -13.63 -39.73 -33.78
C PRO A 131 -14.53 -40.62 -34.64
N GLY A 132 -14.34 -40.60 -35.96
CA GLY A 132 -15.03 -41.52 -36.87
C GLY A 132 -15.65 -40.91 -38.13
N THR A 133 -15.13 -39.79 -38.67
CA THR A 133 -15.41 -39.47 -40.07
C THR A 133 -14.25 -39.99 -40.90
N GLU A 134 -14.47 -41.14 -41.51
CA GLU A 134 -13.63 -41.72 -42.55
C GLU A 134 -13.26 -40.64 -43.58
N MET A 135 -11.96 -40.33 -43.69
CA MET A 135 -11.47 -39.62 -44.86
C MET A 135 -11.69 -40.53 -46.07
N PRO A 136 -12.35 -40.06 -47.15
CA PRO A 136 -12.37 -40.81 -48.40
C PRO A 136 -10.95 -40.93 -48.92
N ALA A 137 -10.58 -42.16 -49.28
CA ALA A 137 -9.31 -42.52 -49.89
C ALA A 137 -9.02 -41.60 -51.08
N ILE A 138 -7.96 -40.81 -50.96
CA ILE A 138 -7.33 -40.14 -52.11
C ILE A 138 -6.28 -41.13 -52.61
N ASP A 139 -6.50 -41.67 -53.80
CA ASP A 139 -5.50 -42.44 -54.57
C ASP A 139 -4.26 -41.57 -54.80
N PRO A 140 -3.05 -42.05 -54.46
CA PRO A 140 -1.82 -41.47 -54.94
C PRO A 140 -1.12 -42.45 -55.89
N GLU A 141 -1.42 -42.34 -57.18
CA GLU A 141 -0.54 -42.84 -58.23
C GLU A 141 0.34 -41.67 -58.69
N VAL A 142 1.64 -41.77 -58.41
CA VAL A 142 2.84 -41.24 -59.12
C VAL A 142 3.93 -40.94 -58.07
N GLU A 143 4.58 -42.03 -57.66
CA GLU A 143 6.01 -42.32 -57.90
C GLU A 143 7.07 -41.20 -57.80
N SER A 144 8.13 -41.53 -57.04
CA SER A 144 9.51 -41.00 -57.05
C SER A 144 9.74 -39.64 -56.38
N THR A 145 10.58 -39.48 -55.36
CA THR A 145 11.75 -40.24 -54.91
C THR A 145 12.14 -39.77 -53.50
N ARG A 146 12.46 -40.71 -52.58
CA ARG A 146 13.73 -40.81 -51.83
C ARG A 146 13.52 -41.49 -50.45
N ARG A 147 13.92 -42.77 -50.40
CA ARG A 147 14.40 -43.60 -49.26
C ARG A 147 14.75 -42.79 -48.00
N GLU A 148 14.06 -43.00 -46.87
CA GLU A 148 14.30 -44.01 -45.80
C GLU A 148 15.52 -43.73 -44.89
N PRO A 149 15.55 -44.18 -43.60
CA PRO A 149 14.61 -45.10 -42.96
C PRO A 149 13.99 -44.64 -41.62
N SER A 150 12.84 -45.26 -41.38
CA SER A 150 12.11 -45.47 -40.14
C SER A 150 12.90 -46.30 -39.11
N THR A 151 12.68 -45.97 -37.84
CA THR A 151 12.55 -46.97 -36.77
C THR A 151 11.29 -46.66 -36.01
N GLU A 152 10.21 -47.34 -36.38
CA GLU A 152 9.16 -47.70 -35.45
C GLU A 152 9.79 -48.60 -34.37
N ARG A 153 9.56 -48.27 -33.11
CA ARG A 153 9.55 -49.28 -32.06
C ARG A 153 8.29 -49.07 -31.24
N GLU A 154 7.57 -50.17 -31.15
CA GLU A 154 6.27 -50.36 -30.53
C GLU A 154 6.19 -49.82 -29.09
N ALA A 155 4.95 -49.46 -28.77
CA ALA A 155 4.37 -49.30 -27.47
C ALA A 155 5.01 -50.16 -26.37
N ASP A 156 5.39 -49.49 -25.28
CA ASP A 156 5.44 -50.15 -23.98
C ASP A 156 4.94 -49.21 -22.88
N ALA A 157 3.99 -49.75 -22.12
CA ALA A 157 3.57 -49.42 -20.76
C ALA A 157 3.54 -47.95 -20.27
N LEU A 158 2.31 -47.46 -20.09
CA LEU A 158 1.77 -46.97 -18.80
C LEU A 158 2.83 -46.52 -17.76
N GLY A 159 3.47 -45.38 -18.05
CA GLY A 159 4.21 -44.60 -17.08
C GLY A 159 3.64 -43.20 -17.07
N SER A 160 2.56 -43.00 -16.31
CA SER A 160 2.08 -41.66 -15.94
C SER A 160 3.15 -41.01 -15.07
N GLU A 161 4.21 -40.49 -15.68
CA GLU A 161 5.07 -39.50 -15.04
C GLU A 161 4.19 -38.29 -14.80
N ALA A 162 3.79 -38.12 -13.54
CA ALA A 162 3.30 -36.84 -13.03
C ALA A 162 4.24 -35.73 -13.52
N PRO A 163 3.77 -34.49 -13.75
CA PRO A 163 4.64 -33.37 -14.13
C PRO A 163 5.53 -32.97 -12.95
N ALA A 164 6.47 -33.84 -12.59
CA ALA A 164 7.52 -33.56 -11.65
C ALA A 164 8.51 -32.65 -12.36
N ASN A 165 8.54 -31.40 -11.88
CA ASN A 165 9.75 -30.62 -11.80
C ASN A 165 10.15 -29.69 -12.96
N ARG A 166 9.18 -29.08 -13.66
CA ARG A 166 9.47 -27.85 -14.43
C ARG A 166 9.96 -26.69 -13.53
N ASN A 167 9.64 -26.73 -12.23
CA ASN A 167 10.02 -25.67 -11.27
C ASN A 167 11.45 -25.81 -10.72
N ALA A 168 12.00 -27.03 -10.51
CA ALA A 168 13.43 -27.14 -10.15
C ALA A 168 14.39 -26.67 -11.25
N GLN A 169 13.91 -26.55 -12.49
CA GLN A 169 14.71 -26.06 -13.61
C GLN A 169 14.82 -24.53 -13.65
N ARG A 170 13.97 -23.78 -12.92
CA ARG A 170 14.05 -22.31 -12.86
C ARG A 170 14.93 -21.88 -11.68
N ALA A 171 16.25 -21.98 -11.87
CA ALA A 171 17.22 -21.50 -10.91
C ALA A 171 16.90 -20.06 -10.48
N GLY A 172 16.79 -19.83 -9.16
CA GLY A 172 16.54 -18.52 -8.60
C GLY A 172 15.07 -18.14 -8.37
N VAL A 173 14.11 -19.06 -8.55
CA VAL A 173 12.70 -18.85 -8.16
C VAL A 173 12.39 -19.66 -6.90
N VAL A 174 11.87 -19.01 -5.86
CA VAL A 174 11.47 -19.64 -4.60
C VAL A 174 10.04 -20.13 -4.72
N THR A 175 9.77 -21.39 -4.35
CA THR A 175 8.41 -21.94 -4.31
C THR A 175 7.73 -21.64 -2.97
N LEU A 176 6.42 -21.84 -2.90
CA LEU A 176 5.69 -21.71 -1.64
C LEU A 176 5.92 -22.91 -0.73
N GLU A 177 5.79 -24.10 -1.30
CA GLU A 177 6.06 -25.34 -0.60
C GLU A 177 7.51 -25.78 -0.80
N PRO A 178 8.14 -26.37 0.24
CA PRO A 178 9.49 -26.90 0.11
C PRO A 178 9.53 -28.04 -0.88
N LEU A 179 10.38 -27.91 -1.91
CA LEU A 179 10.62 -29.00 -2.87
C LEU A 179 11.78 -29.90 -2.41
N GLU A 180 11.72 -31.17 -2.80
CA GLU A 180 12.83 -32.09 -2.59
C GLU A 180 14.08 -31.60 -3.35
N GLY A 181 15.22 -31.52 -2.67
CA GLY A 181 16.46 -30.98 -3.23
C GLY A 181 16.57 -29.44 -3.25
N GLU A 182 15.54 -28.68 -2.88
CA GLU A 182 15.57 -27.21 -2.88
C GLU A 182 16.67 -26.62 -1.98
N ARG A 183 16.98 -27.30 -0.88
CA ARG A 183 18.07 -26.89 0.02
C ARG A 183 19.44 -26.91 -0.67
N ALA A 184 19.66 -27.85 -1.59
CA ALA A 184 20.89 -27.94 -2.36
C ALA A 184 20.98 -26.82 -3.41
N THR A 185 19.85 -26.43 -4.02
CA THR A 185 19.82 -25.36 -5.04
C THR A 185 19.91 -23.96 -4.42
N LEU A 186 19.25 -23.72 -3.29
CA LEU A 186 19.27 -22.43 -2.58
C LEU A 186 20.55 -22.19 -1.77
N GLY A 187 21.27 -23.24 -1.41
CA GLY A 187 22.51 -23.17 -0.64
C GLY A 187 22.34 -22.37 0.66
N LYS A 188 23.08 -21.25 0.79
CA LYS A 188 23.04 -20.38 1.98
C LYS A 188 21.67 -19.71 2.20
N ALA A 189 20.90 -19.50 1.14
CA ALA A 189 19.59 -18.85 1.22
C ALA A 189 18.50 -19.77 1.79
N ALA A 190 18.73 -21.08 1.83
CA ALA A 190 17.71 -22.06 2.24
C ALA A 190 17.13 -21.80 3.64
N ALA A 191 17.97 -21.39 4.59
CA ALA A 191 17.53 -21.05 5.94
C ALA A 191 16.62 -19.82 5.98
N LEU A 192 16.96 -18.79 5.19
CA LEU A 192 16.17 -17.56 5.08
C LEU A 192 14.84 -17.80 4.38
N VAL A 193 14.80 -18.67 3.36
CA VAL A 193 13.56 -19.08 2.68
C VAL A 193 12.64 -19.83 3.64
N ALA A 194 13.18 -20.75 4.44
CA ALA A 194 12.38 -21.47 5.44
C ALA A 194 11.79 -20.51 6.49
N GLU A 195 12.59 -19.56 6.98
CA GLU A 195 12.12 -18.52 7.91
C GLU A 195 11.05 -17.63 7.26
N TRP A 196 11.24 -17.23 6.00
CA TRP A 196 10.27 -16.42 5.26
C TRP A 196 8.94 -17.15 5.08
N ARG A 197 8.95 -18.44 4.71
CA ARG A 197 7.75 -19.29 4.62
C ARG A 197 7.02 -19.35 5.95
N TRP A 198 7.74 -19.54 7.05
CA TRP A 198 7.17 -19.56 8.40
C TRP A 198 6.40 -18.27 8.73
N PHE A 199 6.96 -17.10 8.40
CA PHE A 199 6.27 -15.82 8.60
C PHE A 199 5.12 -15.58 7.63
N ARG A 200 5.19 -16.16 6.42
CA ARG A 200 4.18 -16.00 5.38
C ARG A 200 2.93 -16.83 5.68
N ASP A 201 3.13 -18.08 6.04
CA ASP A 201 2.06 -19.05 6.29
C ASP A 201 1.58 -19.01 7.76
N GLY A 202 2.35 -18.36 8.63
CA GLY A 202 1.98 -18.13 10.02
C GLY A 202 0.69 -17.30 10.13
N ASP A 203 -0.26 -17.77 10.94
CA ASP A 203 -1.51 -17.07 11.22
C ASP A 203 -1.25 -15.83 12.10
N ALA A 204 -0.83 -14.74 11.46
CA ALA A 204 -0.53 -13.46 12.07
C ALA A 204 -1.73 -12.86 12.83
N ARG A 205 -2.96 -13.36 12.59
CA ARG A 205 -4.17 -12.93 13.31
C ARG A 205 -4.16 -13.38 14.76
N ARG A 206 -3.55 -14.52 15.07
CA ARG A 206 -3.40 -15.04 16.45
C ARG A 206 -2.38 -14.26 17.27
N TRP A 207 -1.55 -13.44 16.62
CA TRP A 207 -0.51 -12.68 17.29
C TRP A 207 -1.05 -11.34 17.78
N GLY A 208 -0.68 -10.95 18.99
CA GLY A 208 -0.95 -9.60 19.49
C GLY A 208 -0.31 -8.54 18.59
N ALA A 209 -0.86 -7.32 18.59
CA ALA A 209 -0.49 -6.25 17.65
C ALA A 209 1.03 -6.00 17.54
N VAL A 210 1.77 -6.04 18.65
CA VAL A 210 3.23 -5.86 18.65
C VAL A 210 3.96 -7.03 17.99
N ASN A 211 3.56 -8.27 18.28
CA ASN A 211 4.18 -9.46 17.68
C ASN A 211 3.87 -9.54 16.18
N ARG A 212 2.65 -9.18 15.79
CA ARG A 212 2.26 -9.03 14.38
C ARG A 212 3.14 -8.00 13.65
N ALA A 213 3.33 -6.81 14.25
CA ALA A 213 4.19 -5.80 13.64
C ALA A 213 5.65 -6.23 13.53
N ARG A 214 6.18 -6.97 14.52
CA ARG A 214 7.53 -7.57 14.46
C ARG A 214 7.63 -8.65 13.38
N ALA A 215 6.59 -9.46 13.22
CA ALA A 215 6.48 -10.46 12.16
C ALA A 215 6.59 -9.85 10.78
N GLU A 216 5.80 -8.80 10.54
CA GLU A 216 5.76 -8.09 9.28
C GLU A 216 7.11 -7.44 8.99
N GLU A 217 7.70 -6.76 9.98
CA GLU A 217 9.05 -6.21 9.86
C GLU A 217 10.07 -7.28 9.46
N ARG A 218 10.10 -8.41 10.19
CA ARG A 218 11.04 -9.51 9.90
C ARG A 218 10.79 -10.13 8.52
N ARG A 219 9.54 -10.31 8.12
CA ARG A 219 9.20 -10.80 6.77
C ARG A 219 9.76 -9.89 5.69
N TRP A 220 9.57 -8.57 5.79
CA TRP A 220 10.10 -7.64 4.79
C TRP A 220 11.63 -7.59 4.76
N GLU A 221 12.29 -7.73 5.90
CA GLU A 221 13.75 -7.85 5.97
C GLU A 221 14.24 -9.11 5.24
N LEU A 222 13.58 -10.25 5.46
CA LEU A 222 13.89 -11.50 4.76
C LEU A 222 13.69 -11.34 3.25
N GLU A 223 12.59 -10.72 2.80
CA GLU A 223 12.36 -10.50 1.38
C GLU A 223 13.43 -9.62 0.73
N LEU A 224 13.89 -8.58 1.43
CA LEU A 224 14.99 -7.74 0.96
C LEU A 224 16.31 -8.49 0.87
N ALA A 225 16.63 -9.35 1.84
CA ALA A 225 17.83 -10.18 1.81
C ALA A 225 17.76 -11.22 0.68
N LEU A 226 16.64 -11.91 0.54
CA LEU A 226 16.42 -12.93 -0.49
C LEU A 226 16.53 -12.34 -1.90
N ILE A 227 15.90 -11.19 -2.17
CA ILE A 227 15.94 -10.56 -3.50
C ILE A 227 17.26 -9.82 -3.73
N GLY A 228 17.76 -9.11 -2.72
CA GLY A 228 18.91 -8.23 -2.84
C GLY A 228 20.24 -8.99 -2.82
N GLU A 229 20.45 -9.79 -1.78
CA GLU A 229 21.72 -10.49 -1.56
C GLU A 229 21.79 -11.81 -2.32
N HIS A 230 20.67 -12.54 -2.36
CA HIS A 230 20.61 -13.85 -3.01
C HIS A 230 20.06 -13.82 -4.43
N GLY A 231 19.57 -12.68 -4.91
CA GLY A 231 19.03 -12.53 -6.27
C GLY A 231 17.81 -13.41 -6.55
N LEU A 232 17.13 -13.87 -5.49
CA LEU A 232 16.01 -14.79 -5.60
C LEU A 232 14.74 -14.03 -6.01
N THR A 233 13.88 -14.75 -6.71
CA THR A 233 12.55 -14.30 -7.09
C THR A 233 11.55 -14.94 -6.16
N LEU A 234 10.75 -14.11 -5.50
CA LEU A 234 9.76 -14.56 -4.53
C LEU A 234 8.37 -14.58 -5.17
N PRO A 235 7.48 -15.51 -4.78
CA PRO A 235 6.10 -15.54 -5.22
C PRO A 235 5.39 -14.21 -4.94
N PRO A 236 4.47 -13.77 -5.83
CA PRO A 236 3.80 -14.55 -6.87
C PRO A 236 4.58 -14.75 -8.18
N GLU A 237 5.77 -14.16 -8.30
CA GLU A 237 6.53 -14.21 -9.55
C GLU A 237 7.02 -15.64 -9.85
N THR A 238 6.75 -16.11 -11.07
CA THR A 238 7.13 -17.47 -11.53
C THR A 238 8.40 -17.50 -12.36
N GLU A 239 8.94 -16.33 -12.70
CA GLU A 239 10.10 -16.16 -13.59
C GLU A 239 11.20 -15.33 -12.92
N PRO A 240 12.48 -15.57 -13.24
CA PRO A 240 13.57 -14.78 -12.69
C PRO A 240 13.41 -13.27 -12.96
N LEU A 241 13.55 -12.45 -11.91
CA LEU A 241 13.42 -11.00 -12.03
C LEU A 241 14.47 -10.39 -12.96
N SER A 242 14.01 -9.55 -13.91
CA SER A 242 14.89 -8.67 -14.66
C SER A 242 15.57 -7.63 -13.74
N PRO A 243 16.74 -7.07 -14.10
CA PRO A 243 17.45 -6.12 -13.26
C PRO A 243 16.63 -4.87 -12.89
N SER A 244 15.84 -4.34 -13.83
CA SER A 244 14.95 -3.20 -13.58
C SER A 244 13.83 -3.56 -12.62
N HIS A 245 13.15 -4.68 -12.86
CA HIS A 245 12.06 -5.16 -11.99
C HIS A 245 12.58 -5.46 -10.58
N ARG A 246 13.78 -6.03 -10.45
CA ARG A 246 14.46 -6.25 -9.17
C ARG A 246 14.70 -4.93 -8.43
N ALA A 247 15.17 -3.89 -9.12
CA ALA A 247 15.41 -2.58 -8.50
C ALA A 247 14.12 -1.96 -7.98
N ASP A 248 13.04 -2.05 -8.76
CA ASP A 248 11.71 -1.57 -8.35
C ASP A 248 11.16 -2.35 -7.15
N GLN A 249 11.29 -3.67 -7.17
CA GLN A 249 10.89 -4.54 -6.08
C GLN A 249 11.65 -4.26 -4.78
N LEU A 250 12.96 -4.01 -4.86
CA LEU A 250 13.77 -3.62 -3.70
C LEU A 250 13.37 -2.23 -3.18
N ARG A 251 13.11 -1.26 -4.06
CA ARG A 251 12.64 0.07 -3.67
C ARG A 251 11.30 0.00 -2.95
N TRP A 252 10.32 -0.70 -3.52
CA TRP A 252 9.01 -0.88 -2.91
C TRP A 252 9.11 -1.56 -1.54
N ARG A 253 9.87 -2.65 -1.43
CA ARG A 253 10.06 -3.36 -0.14
C ARG A 253 10.74 -2.53 0.93
N ARG A 254 11.74 -1.69 0.57
CA ARG A 254 12.36 -0.75 1.52
C ARG A 254 11.36 0.25 2.08
N LEU A 255 10.49 0.80 1.23
CA LEU A 255 9.43 1.70 1.66
C LEU A 255 8.44 0.99 2.59
N THR A 256 8.04 -0.23 2.24
CA THR A 256 7.11 -1.04 3.04
C THR A 256 7.71 -1.44 4.40
N LEU A 257 9.01 -1.78 4.44
CA LEU A 257 9.74 -2.03 5.70
C LEU A 257 9.74 -0.79 6.60
N GLY A 258 9.95 0.41 6.03
CA GLY A 258 9.86 1.67 6.77
C GLY A 258 8.49 1.87 7.42
N ARG A 259 7.40 1.56 6.69
CA ARG A 259 6.03 1.61 7.21
C ARG A 259 5.79 0.56 8.31
N ALA A 260 6.29 -0.66 8.13
CA ALA A 260 6.18 -1.74 9.13
C ALA A 260 6.90 -1.36 10.44
N ARG A 261 8.10 -0.78 10.35
CA ARG A 261 8.84 -0.23 11.51
C ARG A 261 8.05 0.84 12.24
N ALA A 262 7.47 1.78 11.51
CA ALA A 262 6.63 2.82 12.11
C ALA A 262 5.36 2.22 12.77
N ALA A 263 4.77 1.17 12.18
CA ALA A 263 3.66 0.44 12.79
C ALA A 263 4.07 -0.27 14.09
N ARG A 264 5.26 -0.89 14.14
CA ARG A 264 5.80 -1.49 15.37
C ARG A 264 5.96 -0.46 16.48
N VAL A 265 6.59 0.67 16.18
CA VAL A 265 6.79 1.76 17.17
C VAL A 265 5.43 2.25 17.69
N ARG A 266 4.44 2.44 16.82
CA ARG A 266 3.07 2.81 17.24
C ARG A 266 2.43 1.74 18.12
N ALA A 267 2.54 0.46 17.76
CA ALA A 267 1.98 -0.64 18.54
C ALA A 267 2.62 -0.75 19.94
N GLU A 268 3.94 -0.55 20.03
CA GLU A 268 4.66 -0.55 21.31
C GLU A 268 4.24 0.65 22.19
N ARG A 269 4.10 1.84 21.60
CA ARG A 269 3.58 3.03 22.31
C ARG A 269 2.16 2.82 22.82
N LEU A 270 1.26 2.28 22.00
CA LEU A 270 -0.12 1.98 22.40
C LEU A 270 -0.17 0.93 23.51
N ARG A 271 0.70 -0.10 23.46
CA ARG A 271 0.82 -1.08 24.53
C ARG A 271 1.27 -0.44 25.84
N LEU A 272 2.21 0.50 25.79
CA LEU A 272 2.67 1.23 26.96
C LEU A 272 1.58 2.14 27.53
N LEU A 273 0.88 2.92 26.68
CA LEU A 273 -0.26 3.73 27.09
C LEU A 273 -1.36 2.88 27.74
N ARG A 274 -1.70 1.74 27.13
CA ARG A 274 -2.67 0.81 27.70
C ARG A 274 -2.22 0.29 29.06
N ARG A 275 -0.93 -0.06 29.23
CA ARG A 275 -0.37 -0.51 30.51
C ARG A 275 -0.49 0.57 31.58
N VAL A 276 -0.12 1.81 31.26
CA VAL A 276 -0.22 2.97 32.18
C VAL A 276 -1.68 3.17 32.62
N LEU A 277 -2.63 3.15 31.67
CA LEU A 277 -4.05 3.26 31.95
C LEU A 277 -4.59 2.09 32.80
N THR A 278 -4.19 0.85 32.51
CA THR A 278 -4.67 -0.33 33.23
C THR A 278 -4.07 -0.48 34.62
N LEU A 279 -2.85 0.00 34.85
CA LEU A 279 -2.17 -0.10 36.14
C LEU A 279 -2.56 1.03 37.10
N GLY A 280 -3.43 1.95 36.68
CA GLY A 280 -3.92 3.02 37.55
C GLY A 280 -2.80 3.94 38.07
N ILE A 281 -1.68 4.04 37.35
CA ILE A 281 -0.58 4.97 37.66
C ILE A 281 -1.03 6.36 37.22
N TRP A 282 -2.04 6.88 37.91
CA TRP A 282 -2.30 8.30 37.97
C TRP A 282 -1.27 8.83 38.95
N TRP A 283 -0.30 9.58 38.43
CA TRP A 283 0.67 10.30 39.24
C TRP A 283 -0.08 11.06 40.34
N LYS A 284 0.12 10.63 41.59
CA LYS A 284 -0.21 11.40 42.79
C LYS A 284 0.93 12.38 43.05
#